data_AF-A0A427Y9W2-F1
#
_entry.id   AF-A0A427Y9W2-F1
#
_cell.length_a   1.000
_cell.length_b   1.000
_cell.length_c   1.000
_cell.angle_alpha   90.00
_cell.angle_beta   90.00
_cell.angle_gamma   90.00
#
_symmetry.space_group_name_H-M   'P 1'
#
loop_
_entity.id
_entity.type
_entity.pdbx_description
1 polymer ?
#
loop_
_entity_poly.entity_id
_entity_poly.type
_entity_poly.pdbx_seq_one_letter_code
_entity_poly.pdbx_strand_id
1 'polypeptide(L)'
;MGAEETSSTASKHGLRDKIREKVDHLQSDISRLGVAVSTTWNPNHRHDDPWEKEVDDKLLAIRDGHRFRSFAPERTDNVVKWHIDGHDYFWALSELIDQAKEAS
;
A
#
# COMPACT_ATOMS: atom_id res chain seq x y z
N MET A 1 5.55 -10.75 -72.56
CA MET A 1 6.71 -10.91 -71.66
C MET A 1 6.50 -9.92 -70.52
N GLY A 2 5.96 -10.40 -69.40
CA GLY A 2 5.53 -9.57 -68.28
C GLY A 2 6.68 -9.32 -67.32
N ALA A 3 6.98 -8.05 -67.12
CA ALA A 3 7.83 -7.48 -66.08
C ALA A 3 7.16 -6.11 -65.82
N GLU A 4 6.87 -5.61 -64.64
CA GLU A 4 7.38 -5.84 -63.29
C GLU A 4 6.24 -5.49 -62.31
N GLU A 5 5.87 -6.39 -61.39
CA GLU A 5 4.98 -6.08 -60.25
C GLU A 5 5.77 -6.27 -58.95
N THR A 6 6.76 -5.43 -58.66
CA THR A 6 7.43 -5.44 -57.34
C THR A 6 8.09 -4.09 -57.02
N SER A 7 7.35 -3.06 -56.59
CA SER A 7 7.96 -1.95 -55.81
C SER A 7 6.99 -0.83 -55.40
N SER A 8 5.89 -1.09 -54.67
CA SER A 8 5.15 0.06 -54.09
C SER A 8 4.40 -0.23 -52.78
N THR A 9 5.01 -0.97 -51.85
CA THR A 9 4.44 -1.18 -50.50
C THR A 9 5.40 -0.92 -49.35
N ALA A 10 6.61 -0.37 -49.58
CA ALA A 10 7.65 -0.29 -48.55
C ALA A 10 7.71 1.01 -47.72
N SER A 11 7.04 2.11 -48.10
CA SER A 11 7.26 3.43 -47.45
C SER A 11 6.14 3.88 -46.49
N LYS A 12 4.90 3.37 -46.65
CA LYS A 12 3.72 3.86 -45.90
C LYS A 12 3.64 3.35 -44.44
N HIS A 13 4.49 2.40 -44.05
CA HIS A 13 4.44 1.76 -42.72
C HIS A 13 5.15 2.61 -41.65
N GLY A 14 6.39 3.07 -41.91
CA GLY A 14 7.24 3.67 -40.87
C GLY A 14 6.81 5.04 -40.32
N LEU A 15 6.02 5.83 -41.05
CA LEU A 15 5.55 7.14 -40.56
C LEU A 15 4.29 7.00 -39.69
N ARG A 16 3.40 6.06 -40.03
CA ARG A 16 2.21 5.75 -39.24
C ARG A 16 2.56 5.04 -37.94
N ASP A 17 3.57 4.18 -37.96
CA ASP A 17 4.06 3.50 -36.77
C ASP A 17 4.67 4.49 -35.77
N LYS A 18 5.46 5.46 -36.25
CA LYS A 18 6.00 6.55 -35.39
C LYS A 18 4.91 7.44 -34.79
N ILE A 19 3.84 7.69 -35.53
CA ILE A 19 2.69 8.46 -35.01
C ILE A 19 1.94 7.64 -33.95
N ARG A 20 1.76 6.34 -34.17
CA ARG A 20 1.14 5.44 -33.18
C ARG A 20 1.98 5.33 -31.92
N GLU A 21 3.29 5.10 -32.05
CA GLU A 21 4.23 5.09 -30.93
C GLU A 21 4.18 6.41 -30.14
N LYS A 22 4.08 7.54 -30.84
CA LYS A 22 3.89 8.85 -30.21
C LYS A 22 2.51 9.05 -29.59
N VAL A 23 1.47 8.39 -30.03
CA VAL A 23 0.16 8.45 -29.37
C VAL A 23 0.17 7.55 -28.13
N ASP A 24 0.78 6.37 -28.24
CA ASP A 24 0.89 5.39 -27.18
C ASP A 24 1.75 5.92 -26.01
N HIS A 25 2.88 6.58 -26.29
CA HIS A 25 3.68 7.19 -25.21
C HIS A 25 2.92 8.31 -24.50
N LEU A 26 2.17 9.13 -25.26
CA LEU A 26 1.41 10.26 -24.72
C LEU A 26 0.27 9.78 -23.83
N GLN A 27 -0.41 8.70 -24.24
CA GLN A 27 -1.44 8.05 -23.44
C GLN A 27 -0.85 7.46 -22.14
N SER A 28 0.35 6.87 -22.22
CA SER A 28 1.04 6.34 -21.04
C SER A 28 1.44 7.45 -20.06
N ASP A 29 1.87 8.60 -20.57
CA ASP A 29 2.32 9.74 -19.76
C ASP A 29 1.13 10.48 -19.13
N ILE A 30 0.01 10.60 -19.87
CA ILE A 30 -1.25 11.13 -19.33
C ILE A 30 -1.78 10.22 -18.21
N SER A 31 -1.70 8.90 -18.39
CA SER A 31 -2.12 7.94 -17.36
C SER A 31 -1.25 8.04 -16.09
N ARG A 32 0.08 8.18 -16.24
CA ARG A 32 1.01 8.41 -15.12
C ARG A 32 0.77 9.73 -14.41
N LEU A 33 0.46 10.80 -15.16
CA LEU A 33 0.05 12.08 -14.59
C LEU A 33 -1.27 11.98 -13.81
N GLY A 34 -2.24 11.23 -14.33
CA GLY A 34 -3.50 10.95 -13.62
C GLY A 34 -3.26 10.26 -12.28
N VAL A 35 -2.39 9.24 -12.24
CA VAL A 35 -1.99 8.54 -11.01
C VAL A 35 -1.22 9.45 -10.06
N ALA A 36 -0.31 10.28 -10.57
CA ALA A 36 0.44 11.22 -9.75
C ALA A 36 -0.49 12.27 -9.11
N VAL A 37 -1.47 12.77 -9.85
CA VAL A 37 -2.46 13.74 -9.34
C VAL A 37 -3.42 13.08 -8.35
N SER A 38 -3.91 11.86 -8.61
CA SER A 38 -4.79 11.14 -7.67
C SER A 38 -4.08 10.81 -6.36
N THR A 39 -2.81 10.40 -6.44
CA THR A 39 -1.98 10.12 -5.26
C THR A 39 -1.65 11.40 -4.47
N THR A 40 -1.49 12.54 -5.17
CA THR A 40 -1.16 13.82 -4.52
C THR A 40 -2.39 14.48 -3.88
N TRP A 41 -3.60 14.23 -4.41
CA TRP A 41 -4.82 14.91 -3.96
C TRP A 41 -5.62 14.13 -2.91
N ASN A 42 -5.43 12.82 -2.78
CA ASN A 42 -5.98 12.04 -1.67
C ASN A 42 -4.84 11.54 -0.74
N PRO A 43 -4.54 12.26 0.37
CA PRO A 43 -3.54 11.83 1.35
C PRO A 43 -3.83 10.45 1.96
N ASN A 44 -5.08 9.99 1.88
CA ASN A 44 -5.54 8.72 2.44
C ASN A 44 -5.92 7.72 1.33
N HIS A 45 -5.14 7.66 0.23
CA HIS A 45 -5.24 6.64 -0.83
C HIS A 45 -5.06 5.20 -0.31
N ARG A 46 -4.68 5.04 0.96
CA ARG A 46 -4.49 3.75 1.62
C ARG A 46 -5.80 3.03 1.98
N HIS A 47 -6.93 3.75 1.91
CA HIS A 47 -8.26 3.24 2.28
C HIS A 47 -9.33 3.76 1.30
N ASP A 48 -9.20 3.40 0.03
CA ASP A 48 -10.10 3.91 -1.03
C ASP A 48 -11.38 3.10 -1.17
N ASP A 49 -11.33 1.80 -0.83
CA ASP A 49 -12.44 0.89 -0.99
C ASP A 49 -13.59 1.20 0.00
N PRO A 50 -14.87 1.09 -0.43
CA PRO A 50 -16.01 1.36 0.46
C PRO A 50 -16.03 0.51 1.73
N TRP A 51 -15.61 -0.75 1.63
CA TRP A 51 -15.59 -1.67 2.76
C TRP A 51 -14.48 -1.35 3.77
N GLU A 52 -13.34 -0.78 3.34
CA GLU A 52 -12.27 -0.35 4.23
C GLU A 52 -12.71 0.85 5.07
N LYS A 53 -13.45 1.80 4.46
CA LYS A 53 -14.04 2.95 5.16
C LYS A 53 -15.04 2.51 6.23
N GLU A 54 -15.90 1.54 5.90
CA GLU A 54 -16.85 0.98 6.85
C GLU A 54 -16.16 0.27 8.03
N VAL A 55 -15.04 -0.41 7.79
CA VAL A 55 -14.23 -1.04 8.85
C VAL A 55 -13.58 0.03 9.72
N ASP A 56 -13.01 1.07 9.12
CA ASP A 56 -12.42 2.19 9.84
C ASP A 56 -13.45 2.90 10.70
N ASP A 57 -14.66 3.16 10.19
CA ASP A 57 -15.75 3.78 10.95
C ASP A 57 -16.16 2.93 12.17
N LYS A 58 -16.22 1.60 12.01
CA LYS A 58 -16.47 0.66 13.12
C LYS A 58 -15.35 0.69 14.15
N LEU A 59 -14.09 0.70 13.71
CA LEU A 59 -12.93 0.77 14.59
C LEU A 59 -12.84 2.12 15.32
N LEU A 60 -13.16 3.21 14.64
CA LEU A 60 -13.28 4.56 15.20
C LEU A 60 -14.33 4.59 16.30
N ALA A 61 -15.51 4.02 16.05
CA ALA A 61 -16.59 3.94 17.04
C ALA A 61 -16.18 3.14 18.30
N ILE A 62 -15.43 2.05 18.15
CA ILE A 62 -14.89 1.27 19.27
C ILE A 62 -13.83 2.10 20.04
N ARG A 63 -12.90 2.73 19.32
CA ARG A 63 -11.82 3.54 19.90
C ARG A 63 -12.36 4.74 20.66
N ASP A 64 -13.45 5.37 20.23
CA ASP A 64 -14.08 6.47 20.95
C ASP A 64 -14.58 6.06 22.36
N GLY A 65 -14.84 4.77 22.59
CA GLY A 65 -15.13 4.20 23.91
C GLY A 65 -13.89 3.89 24.76
N HIS A 66 -12.69 3.96 24.19
CA HIS A 66 -11.43 3.67 24.88
C HIS A 66 -10.72 4.95 25.33
N ARG A 67 -9.96 4.85 26.42
CA ARG A 67 -9.12 5.96 26.89
C ARG A 67 -8.14 6.37 25.79
N PHE A 68 -8.05 7.68 25.53
CA PHE A 68 -7.18 8.28 24.51
C PHE A 68 -7.41 7.80 23.07
N ARG A 69 -8.59 7.25 22.75
CA ARG A 69 -8.86 6.62 21.43
C ARG A 69 -7.91 5.47 21.10
N SER A 70 -7.42 4.77 22.12
CA SER A 70 -6.54 3.62 21.97
C SER A 70 -7.25 2.47 21.24
N PHE A 71 -6.50 1.66 20.51
CA PHE A 71 -7.04 0.42 19.94
C PHE A 71 -7.45 -0.58 21.05
N ALA A 72 -6.76 -0.54 22.19
CA ALA A 72 -6.98 -1.46 23.30
C ALA A 72 -7.87 -0.81 24.39
N PRO A 73 -8.86 -1.54 24.93
CA PRO A 73 -9.64 -1.08 26.06
C PRO A 73 -8.80 -1.06 27.35
N GLU A 74 -9.29 -0.33 28.35
CA GLU A 74 -8.74 -0.41 29.70
C GLU A 74 -9.05 -1.78 30.30
N ARG A 75 -8.01 -2.45 30.82
CA ARG A 75 -8.12 -3.76 31.47
C ARG A 75 -7.77 -3.60 32.94
N THR A 76 -8.67 -4.02 33.83
CA THR A 76 -8.44 -4.07 35.27
C THR A 76 -7.70 -5.36 35.64
N ASP A 77 -7.15 -5.42 36.86
CA ASP A 77 -6.57 -6.64 37.46
C ASP A 77 -5.32 -7.19 36.74
N ASN A 78 -4.61 -6.34 36.02
CA ASN A 78 -3.32 -6.70 35.43
C ASN A 78 -2.19 -6.66 36.47
N VAL A 79 -1.29 -7.64 36.42
CA VAL A 79 -0.04 -7.61 37.17
C VAL A 79 1.00 -6.83 36.36
N VAL A 80 1.44 -5.68 36.88
CA VAL A 80 2.40 -4.80 36.21
C VAL A 80 3.71 -4.79 37.00
N LYS A 81 4.81 -5.13 36.33
CA LYS A 81 6.17 -5.00 36.87
C LYS A 81 7.01 -4.10 35.96
N TRP A 82 7.62 -3.06 36.51
CA TRP A 82 8.54 -2.19 35.79
C TRP A 82 9.98 -2.49 36.21
N HIS A 83 10.92 -2.27 35.29
CA HIS A 83 12.35 -2.46 35.49
C HIS A 83 13.06 -1.12 35.26
N ILE A 84 14.02 -0.80 36.12
CA ILE A 84 14.95 0.31 35.87
C ILE A 84 16.23 -0.34 35.36
N ASP A 85 16.74 0.19 34.24
CA ASP A 85 17.90 -0.33 33.52
C ASP A 85 17.65 -1.68 32.81
N GLY A 86 18.57 -2.04 31.91
CA GLY A 86 18.49 -3.23 31.06
C GLY A 86 18.84 -4.53 31.79
N HIS A 87 19.68 -4.50 32.83
CA HIS A 87 20.14 -5.72 33.52
C HIS A 87 18.96 -6.60 33.98
N ASP A 88 18.05 -6.02 34.77
CA ASP A 88 16.92 -6.76 35.33
C ASP A 88 15.84 -7.07 34.29
N TYR A 89 15.67 -6.17 33.30
CA TYR A 89 14.76 -6.40 32.17
C TYR A 89 15.19 -7.60 31.33
N PHE A 90 16.47 -7.69 30.98
CA PHE A 90 16.99 -8.79 30.16
C PHE A 90 17.01 -10.11 30.91
N TRP A 91 17.27 -10.10 32.21
CA TRP A 91 17.13 -11.30 33.04
C TRP A 91 15.67 -11.80 33.08
N ALA A 92 14.70 -10.91 33.30
CA ALA A 92 13.28 -11.29 33.29
C ALA A 92 12.82 -11.79 31.91
N LEU A 93 13.32 -11.18 30.83
CA LEU A 93 13.03 -11.60 29.46
C LEU A 93 13.62 -12.98 29.15
N SER A 94 14.85 -13.27 29.58
CA SER A 94 15.47 -14.58 29.33
C SER A 94 14.71 -15.71 30.01
N GLU A 95 14.27 -15.50 31.26
CA GLU A 95 13.43 -16.47 31.98
C GLU A 95 12.09 -16.69 31.26
N LEU A 96 11.45 -15.63 30.76
CA LEU A 96 10.16 -15.72 30.08
C LEU A 96 10.26 -16.50 28.77
N ILE A 97 11.36 -16.32 28.03
CA ILE A 97 11.64 -17.08 26.80
C ILE A 97 11.93 -18.55 27.13
N ASP A 98 12.73 -18.84 28.17
CA ASP A 98 13.07 -20.21 28.56
C ASP A 98 11.83 -21.02 29.01
N GLN A 99 10.87 -20.34 29.65
CA GLN A 99 9.62 -20.95 30.11
C GLN A 99 8.49 -20.98 29.07
N ALA A 100 8.68 -20.37 27.89
CA ALA A 100 7.64 -20.27 26.88
C ALA A 100 7.30 -21.65 26.29
N LYS A 101 6.02 -22.03 26.33
CA LYS A 101 5.53 -23.31 25.76
C LYS A 101 4.90 -23.15 24.38
N GLU A 102 4.30 -22.00 24.13
CA GLU A 102 3.55 -21.69 22.93
C GLU A 102 3.75 -20.20 22.60
N ALA A 103 3.70 -19.86 21.31
CA ALA A 103 3.61 -18.50 20.83
C ALA A 103 2.41 -18.43 19.89
N SER A 104 1.40 -17.65 20.29
CA SER A 104 0.19 -17.38 19.50
C SER A 104 0.37 -16.17 18.59
#